data_AF-A0A2M7JPX1-F1
#
_entry.id   AF-A0A2M7JPX1-F1
#
_cell.length_a   1.000
_cell.length_b   1.000
_cell.length_c   1.000
_cell.angle_alpha   90.00
_cell.angle_beta   90.00
_cell.angle_gamma   90.00
#
_symmetry.space_group_name_H-M   'P 1'
#
loop_
_entity.id
_entity.type
_entity.pdbx_description
1 polymer ?
#
loop_
_entity_poly.entity_id
_entity_poly.type
_entity_poly.pdbx_seq_one_letter_code
_entity_poly.pdbx_strand_id
1 'polypeptide(L)'
;RVAGIAREMAVTSDYLIPRLNGENFLEYPPLGYWPIALSLSMSKNPPDFLAFFPIVLLGTGTVLITYLIGKKLGGERIGLLAGFILS
;
A
#
# COMPACT_ATOMS: atom_id res chain seq x y z
N ARG A 1 5.05 13.50 0.29
CA ARG A 1 5.91 13.14 -0.85
C ARG A 1 5.36 11.92 -1.59
N VAL A 2 5.28 10.74 -0.96
CA VAL A 2 4.76 9.49 -1.57
C VAL A 2 3.37 9.66 -2.21
N ALA A 3 2.39 10.21 -1.47
CA ALA A 3 1.05 10.45 -2.00
C ALA A 3 1.03 11.45 -3.18
N GLY A 4 1.94 12.43 -3.20
CA GLY A 4 2.07 13.38 -4.31
C GLY A 4 2.60 12.72 -5.58
N ILE A 5 3.63 11.88 -5.44
CA ILE A 5 4.19 11.09 -6.56
C ILE A 5 3.12 10.15 -7.13
N ALA A 6 2.45 9.40 -6.26
CA ALA A 6 1.39 8.48 -6.68
C ALA A 6 0.21 9.20 -7.35
N ARG A 7 -0.12 10.43 -6.91
CA ARG A 7 -1.14 11.27 -7.54
C ARG A 7 -0.72 11.71 -8.94
N GLU A 8 0.52 12.15 -9.11
CA GLU A 8 1.03 12.50 -10.44
C GLU A 8 1.00 11.29 -11.38
N MET A 9 1.46 10.12 -10.92
CA MET A 9 1.40 8.87 -11.70
C MET A 9 -0.04 8.50 -12.09
N ALA A 10 -1.01 8.69 -11.18
CA ALA A 10 -2.42 8.43 -11.46
C ALA A 10 -3.01 9.42 -12.49
N VAL A 11 -2.59 10.68 -12.47
CA VAL A 11 -3.09 11.74 -13.37
C VAL A 11 -2.44 11.64 -14.75
N THR A 12 -1.13 11.43 -14.81
CA THR A 12 -0.37 11.33 -16.07
C THR A 12 -0.53 9.97 -16.74
N SER A 13 -1.01 8.96 -16.02
CA SER A 13 -1.00 7.54 -16.44
C SER A 13 0.41 7.02 -16.76
N ASP A 14 1.45 7.72 -16.30
CA ASP A 14 2.85 7.32 -16.41
C ASP A 14 3.24 6.57 -15.13
N TYR A 15 3.14 5.25 -15.19
CA TYR A 15 3.48 4.35 -14.07
C TYR A 15 4.94 3.89 -14.08
N LEU A 16 5.71 4.31 -15.10
CA LEU A 16 7.11 3.93 -15.29
C LEU A 16 8.05 4.96 -14.65
N ILE A 17 7.77 6.25 -14.84
CA ILE A 17 8.63 7.34 -14.37
C ILE A 17 7.89 8.12 -13.26
N PRO A 18 8.24 7.88 -11.97
CA PRO A 18 7.68 8.67 -10.88
C PRO A 18 8.11 10.12 -11.01
N ARG A 19 7.18 11.05 -10.75
CA ARG A 19 7.44 12.49 -10.75
C ARG A 19 6.94 13.12 -9.46
N LEU A 20 7.62 14.19 -9.02
CA LEU A 20 7.20 14.99 -7.89
C LEU A 20 7.30 16.47 -8.27
N ASN A 21 6.17 17.16 -8.28
CA ASN A 21 6.05 18.54 -8.73
C ASN A 21 6.55 18.73 -10.18
N GLY A 22 6.36 17.73 -11.05
CA GLY A 22 6.81 17.76 -12.45
C GLY A 22 8.26 17.35 -12.69
N GLU A 23 9.07 17.20 -11.64
CA GLU A 23 10.46 16.72 -11.72
C GLU A 23 10.54 15.20 -11.63
N ASN A 24 11.43 14.57 -12.39
CA ASN A 24 11.63 13.12 -12.37
C ASN A 24 12.21 12.68 -11.01
N PHE A 25 11.51 11.78 -10.32
CA PHE A 25 11.90 11.24 -9.02
C PHE A 25 12.34 9.78 -9.17
N LEU A 26 13.57 9.57 -9.66
CA LEU A 26 14.14 8.24 -9.98
C LEU A 26 14.97 7.62 -8.83
N GLU A 27 14.75 8.07 -7.60
CA GLU A 27 15.51 7.60 -6.44
C GLU A 27 15.10 6.16 -6.02
N TYR A 28 13.85 5.78 -6.27
CA TYR A 28 13.29 4.47 -5.92
C TYR A 28 12.46 3.88 -7.07
N PRO A 29 12.41 2.54 -7.20
CA PRO A 29 11.54 1.89 -8.18
C PRO A 29 10.05 2.20 -7.91
N PRO A 30 9.20 2.26 -8.96
CA PRO A 30 7.82 2.73 -8.84
C PRO A 30 6.88 1.78 -8.11
N LEU A 31 7.33 0.56 -7.80
CA LEU A 31 6.56 -0.52 -7.17
C LEU A 31 5.81 -0.07 -5.91
N GLY A 32 6.43 0.76 -5.07
CA GLY A 32 5.82 1.26 -3.85
C GLY A 32 4.68 2.26 -4.09
N TYR A 33 4.68 2.94 -5.23
CA TYR A 33 3.67 3.96 -5.56
C TYR A 33 2.46 3.38 -6.28
N TRP A 34 2.60 2.22 -6.95
CA TRP A 34 1.51 1.63 -7.73
C TRP A 34 0.23 1.36 -6.93
N PRO A 35 0.24 0.80 -5.71
CA PRO A 35 -0.99 0.55 -4.97
C PRO A 35 -1.74 1.85 -4.64
N ILE A 36 -0.98 2.90 -4.34
CA ILE A 36 -1.50 4.24 -4.03
C ILE A 36 -2.03 4.90 -5.29
N ALA A 37 -1.28 4.86 -6.39
CA ALA A 37 -1.68 5.43 -7.68
C ALA A 37 -2.93 4.75 -8.24
N LEU A 38 -3.03 3.42 -8.09
CA LEU A 38 -4.23 2.66 -8.44
C LEU A 38 -5.43 3.12 -7.63
N SER A 39 -5.30 3.24 -6.30
CA SER A 39 -6.39 3.71 -5.44
C SER A 39 -6.84 5.13 -5.79
N LEU A 40 -5.88 6.04 -6.03
CA LEU A 40 -6.17 7.42 -6.42
C LEU A 40 -6.80 7.52 -7.82
N SER A 41 -6.47 6.64 -8.76
CA SER A 41 -7.06 6.61 -10.10
C SER A 41 -8.55 6.24 -10.13
N MET A 42 -9.09 5.66 -9.04
CA MET A 42 -10.51 5.29 -8.94
C MET A 42 -11.45 6.50 -8.83
N SER A 43 -10.93 7.70 -8.52
CA SER A 43 -11.71 8.93 -8.41
C SER A 43 -11.03 10.08 -9.16
N LYS A 44 -11.81 10.96 -9.80
CA LYS A 44 -11.28 12.16 -10.46
C LYS A 44 -10.74 13.19 -9.46
N ASN A 45 -11.32 13.23 -8.25
CA ASN A 45 -10.87 14.05 -7.12
C ASN A 45 -10.77 13.14 -5.89
N PRO A 46 -9.70 12.33 -5.80
CA PRO A 46 -9.55 11.43 -4.67
C PRO A 46 -9.26 12.24 -3.40
N PRO A 47 -10.04 12.07 -2.32
CA PRO A 47 -9.67 12.63 -1.03
C PRO A 47 -8.39 11.98 -0.48
N ASP A 48 -7.67 12.71 0.36
CA ASP A 48 -6.34 12.31 0.87
C ASP A 48 -6.34 10.95 1.57
N PHE A 49 -7.48 10.53 2.13
CA PHE A 49 -7.58 9.25 2.83
C PHE A 49 -7.43 8.04 1.89
N LEU A 50 -7.72 8.15 0.58
CA LEU A 50 -7.54 7.03 -0.36
C LEU A 50 -6.08 6.61 -0.47
N ALA A 51 -5.13 7.52 -0.23
CA ALA A 51 -3.72 7.15 -0.24
C ALA A 51 -3.36 6.12 0.85
N PHE A 52 -4.13 6.07 1.94
CA PHE A 52 -3.93 5.12 3.03
C PHE A 52 -4.66 3.80 2.81
N PHE A 53 -5.69 3.77 1.95
CA PHE A 53 -6.47 2.57 1.67
C PHE A 53 -5.59 1.33 1.35
N PRO A 54 -4.66 1.38 0.38
CA PRO A 54 -3.81 0.23 0.08
C PRO A 54 -2.87 -0.13 1.25
N ILE A 55 -2.44 0.85 2.04
CA ILE A 55 -1.53 0.63 3.18
C ILE A 55 -2.26 -0.13 4.29
N VAL A 56 -3.47 0.31 4.63
CA VAL A 56 -4.31 -0.36 5.63
C VAL A 56 -4.64 -1.78 5.17
N LEU A 57 -5.01 -1.95 3.90
CA LEU A 57 -5.35 -3.26 3.34
C LEU A 57 -4.17 -4.24 3.41
N LEU A 58 -2.97 -3.80 3.02
CA LEU A 58 -1.76 -4.64 3.07
C LEU A 58 -1.33 -4.93 4.51
N GLY A 59 -1.41 -3.93 5.40
CA GLY A 59 -1.09 -4.10 6.82
C GLY A 59 -2.01 -5.13 7.48
N THR A 60 -3.33 -4.95 7.37
CA THR A 60 -4.32 -5.90 7.89
C THR A 60 -4.18 -7.28 7.24
N GLY A 61 -3.94 -7.33 5.92
CA GLY A 61 -3.69 -8.58 5.20
C GLY A 61 -2.49 -9.34 5.74
N THR A 62 -1.42 -8.63 6.08
CA THR A 62 -0.21 -9.26 6.67
C THR A 62 -0.49 -9.84 8.05
N VAL A 63 -1.24 -9.13 8.90
CA VAL A 63 -1.68 -9.64 10.21
C VAL A 63 -2.51 -10.91 10.06
N LEU A 64 -3.46 -10.92 9.11
CA LEU A 64 -4.30 -12.09 8.83
C LEU A 64 -3.48 -13.28 8.32
N ILE A 65 -2.54 -13.06 7.39
CA ILE A 65 -1.66 -14.11 6.88
C ILE A 65 -0.81 -14.70 8.03
N THR A 66 -0.26 -13.85 8.90
CA THR A 66 0.51 -14.28 10.07
C THR A 66 -0.34 -15.11 11.03
N TYR A 67 -1.59 -14.69 11.30
CA TYR A 67 -2.55 -15.49 12.08
C TYR A 67 -2.78 -16.86 11.43
N LEU A 68 -3.02 -16.92 10.12
CA LEU A 68 -3.29 -18.17 9.41
C LEU A 68 -2.07 -19.12 9.44
N ILE A 69 -0.86 -18.59 9.28
CA ILE A 69 0.38 -19.35 9.40
C ILE A 69 0.53 -19.90 10.82
N GLY A 70 0.39 -19.06 11.84
CA GLY A 70 0.48 -19.48 13.25
C GLY A 70 -0.58 -20.51 13.61
N LYS A 71 -1.81 -20.35 13.11
CA LYS A 71 -2.92 -21.30 13.27
C LYS A 71 -2.58 -22.67 12.65
N LYS A 72 -1.99 -22.67 11.46
CA LYS A 72 -1.60 -23.91 10.76
C LYS A 72 -0.46 -24.66 11.44
N LEU A 73 0.49 -23.94 12.04
CA LEU A 73 1.68 -24.53 12.66
C LEU A 73 1.46 -24.96 14.12
N GLY A 74 0.68 -24.19 14.87
CA GLY A 74 0.57 -24.34 16.33
C GLY A 74 -0.85 -24.29 16.88
N GLY A 75 -1.86 -24.30 16.01
CA GLY A 75 -3.26 -24.17 16.40
C GLY A 75 -3.69 -22.73 16.69
N GLU A 76 -4.97 -22.57 16.99
CA GLU A 76 -5.64 -21.27 17.02
C GLU A 76 -5.04 -20.26 18.01
N ARG A 77 -4.62 -20.71 19.20
CA ARG A 77 -3.98 -19.83 20.20
C ARG A 77 -2.67 -19.24 19.69
N ILE A 78 -1.85 -20.04 19.02
CA ILE A 78 -0.56 -19.60 18.46
C ILE A 78 -0.81 -18.63 17.30
N GLY A 79 -1.81 -18.89 16.46
CA GLY A 79 -2.24 -17.94 15.44
C GLY A 79 -2.65 -16.59 16.01
N LEU A 80 -3.51 -16.57 17.05
CA LEU A 80 -3.96 -15.33 17.68
C LEU A 80 -2.79 -14.54 18.28
N LEU A 81 -1.89 -15.21 19.02
CA LEU A 81 -0.71 -14.56 19.59
C LEU A 81 0.21 -13.99 18.51
N ALA A 82 0.47 -14.75 17.44
CA ALA A 82 1.31 -14.28 16.33
C ALA A 82 0.71 -13.06 15.62
N GLY A 83 -0.60 -13.05 15.40
CA GLY A 83 -1.31 -11.90 14.84
C GLY A 83 -1.22 -10.68 15.75
N PHE A 84 -1.46 -10.84 17.05
CA PHE A 84 -1.38 -9.76 18.05
C PHE A 84 0.02 -9.16 18.21
N ILE A 85 1.07 -9.97 18.06
CA ILE A 85 2.45 -9.48 18.14
C ILE A 85 2.81 -8.62 16.93
N LEU A 86 2.22 -8.93 15.76
CA LEU A 86 2.51 -8.22 14.52
C LEU A 86 1.69 -6.93 14.35
N SER A 87 0.47 -6.88 14.90
CA SER A 87 -0.45 -5.73 14.82
C SER A 87 0.05 -4.52 15.61
#